data_AF-A0A2D8EMV5-F1
#
_entry.id   AF-A0A2D8EMV5-F1
#
_cell.length_a   1.000
_cell.length_b   1.000
_cell.length_c   1.000
_cell.angle_alpha   90.00
_cell.angle_beta   90.00
_cell.angle_gamma   90.00
#
_symmetry.space_group_name_H-M   'P 1'
#
loop_
_entity.id
_entity.type
_entity.pdbx_description
1 polymer ?
#
loop_
_entity_poly.entity_id
_entity_poly.type
_entity_poly.pdbx_seq_one_letter_code
_entity_poly.pdbx_strand_id
1 'polypeptide(L)' 'MSNITFTKKSLWVNQAPCFNFELNEDELLDKALKENFVIKIGEDLYKLNMDHGSFENVRYKDEDTRNKN' A
#
# COMPACT_ATOMS: atom_id res chain seq x y z
N MET A 1 -5.50 18.62 3.36
CA MET A 1 -5.87 17.20 3.21
C MET A 1 -5.50 16.48 4.49
N SER A 2 -6.44 15.78 5.11
CA SER A 2 -6.18 15.01 6.33
C SER A 2 -5.37 13.76 5.98
N ASN A 3 -4.23 13.55 6.64
CA ASN A 3 -3.46 12.31 6.50
C ASN A 3 -4.17 11.20 7.27
N ILE A 4 -4.64 10.17 6.58
CA ILE A 4 -5.25 9.01 7.22
C ILE A 4 -4.13 8.14 7.81
N THR A 5 -4.23 7.85 9.11
CA THR A 5 -3.32 6.95 9.81
C THR A 5 -4.08 5.78 10.41
N PHE A 6 -3.39 4.64 10.52
CA PHE A 6 -3.90 3.40 11.04
C PHE A 6 -2.95 2.85 12.11
N THR A 7 -3.52 2.14 13.08
CA THR A 7 -2.82 1.09 13.80
C THR A 7 -3.02 -0.22 13.06
N LYS A 8 -2.27 -1.26 13.38
CA LYS A 8 -2.47 -2.60 12.79
C LYS A 8 -3.92 -3.07 12.94
N LYS A 9 -4.47 -2.91 14.16
CA LYS A 9 -5.86 -3.27 14.45
C LYS A 9 -6.86 -2.45 13.64
N SER A 10 -6.70 -1.12 13.56
CA SER A 10 -7.65 -0.29 12.80
C SER A 10 -7.54 -0.51 11.30
N LEU A 11 -6.36 -0.85 10.78
CA LEU A 11 -6.18 -1.27 9.39
C LEU A 11 -6.98 -2.56 9.10
N TRP A 12 -6.82 -3.59 9.95
CA TRP A 12 -7.54 -4.84 9.77
C TRP A 12 -9.06 -4.65 9.86
N VAL A 13 -9.57 -3.90 10.85
CA VAL A 13 -11.01 -3.63 10.97
C VAL A 13 -11.57 -2.97 9.71
N ASN A 14 -10.82 -2.07 9.06
CA ASN A 14 -11.27 -1.41 7.84
C ASN A 14 -11.16 -2.29 6.59
N GLN A 15 -10.15 -3.15 6.50
CA GLN A 15 -9.80 -3.86 5.25
C GLN A 15 -10.17 -5.33 5.25
N ALA A 16 -10.33 -5.98 6.40
CA ALA A 16 -10.70 -7.39 6.50
C ALA A 16 -12.00 -7.74 5.73
N PRO A 17 -13.06 -6.88 5.71
CA PRO A 17 -14.25 -7.15 4.91
C PRO A 17 -13.97 -7.29 3.40
N CYS A 18 -12.98 -6.55 2.86
CA CYS A 18 -12.59 -6.63 1.46
C CYS A 18 -11.92 -7.95 1.09
N PHE A 19 -11.38 -8.67 2.09
CA PHE A 19 -10.72 -9.96 1.94
C PHE A 19 -11.54 -11.09 2.56
N ASN A 20 -12.86 -10.90 2.75
CA ASN A 20 -13.76 -11.89 3.38
C ASN A 20 -13.25 -12.41 4.74
N PHE A 21 -12.46 -11.61 5.47
CA PHE A 21 -11.79 -12.01 6.72
C PHE A 21 -10.84 -13.22 6.61
N GLU A 22 -10.37 -13.55 5.39
CA GLU A 22 -9.42 -14.64 5.16
C GLU A 22 -8.03 -14.34 5.71
N LEU A 23 -7.66 -13.06 5.77
CA LEU A 23 -6.38 -12.59 6.30
C LEU A 23 -6.53 -12.16 7.75
N ASN A 24 -5.59 -12.59 8.60
CA ASN A 24 -5.46 -12.07 9.96
C ASN A 24 -4.81 -10.67 9.98
N GLU A 25 -4.69 -10.06 11.16
CA GLU A 25 -4.14 -8.70 11.31
C GLU A 25 -2.72 -8.54 10.75
N ASP A 26 -1.85 -9.53 10.96
CA ASP A 26 -0.45 -9.50 10.54
C ASP A 26 -0.35 -9.73 9.01
N GLU A 27 -1.08 -10.72 8.49
CA GLU A 27 -1.11 -11.02 7.05
C GLU A 27 -1.65 -9.86 6.22
N LEU A 28 -2.70 -9.18 6.72
CA LEU A 28 -3.28 -8.04 6.05
C LEU A 28 -2.32 -6.85 6.08
N LEU A 29 -1.64 -6.60 7.20
CA LEU A 29 -0.64 -5.54 7.29
C LEU A 29 0.53 -5.80 6.34
N ASP A 30 1.06 -7.03 6.30
CA ASP A 30 2.14 -7.42 5.40
C ASP A 30 1.75 -7.21 3.93
N LYS A 31 0.52 -7.58 3.57
CA LYS A 31 -0.03 -7.32 2.22
C LYS A 31 -0.13 -5.83 1.93
N ALA A 32 -0.66 -5.03 2.86
CA ALA A 32 -0.82 -3.59 2.70
C ALA A 32 0.51 -2.85 2.57
N LEU A 33 1.56 -3.29 3.28
CA LEU A 33 2.92 -2.78 3.12
C LEU A 33 3.53 -3.20 1.78
N LYS A 34 3.35 -4.46 1.38
CA LYS A 34 3.87 -5.01 0.13
C LYS A 34 3.27 -4.35 -1.11
N GLU A 35 1.98 -4.02 -1.07
CA GLU A 35 1.27 -3.32 -2.15
C GLU A 35 1.46 -1.79 -2.07
N ASN A 36 2.25 -1.31 -1.10
CA ASN A 36 2.49 0.11 -0.89
C ASN A 36 1.19 0.91 -0.64
N PHE A 37 0.16 0.24 -0.09
CA PHE A 37 -1.11 0.85 0.30
C PHE A 37 -0.93 1.70 1.57
N VAL A 38 -0.11 1.23 2.51
CA VAL A 38 0.31 1.99 3.69
C VAL A 38 1.84 2.00 3.82
N ILE A 39 2.35 3.00 4.54
CA ILE A 39 3.75 3.15 4.88
C ILE A 39 3.89 3.15 6.40
N LYS A 40 4.86 2.39 6.94
CA LYS A 40 5.16 2.40 8.37
C LYS A 40 5.86 3.70 8.77
N ILE A 41 5.30 4.39 9.77
CA ILE A 41 5.82 5.68 10.29
C ILE A 41 6.07 5.66 11.80
N GLY A 42 5.83 4.53 12.47
CA GLY A 42 6.08 4.30 13.89
C GLY A 42 5.96 2.81 14.24
N GLU A 43 5.93 2.46 15.52
CA GLU A 43 5.89 1.07 15.98
C GLU A 43 4.60 0.34 15.55
N ASP A 44 3.45 0.92 15.88
CA ASP A 44 2.11 0.49 15.46
C ASP A 44 1.35 1.66 14.81
N LEU A 45 2.06 2.37 13.92
CA LEU A 45 1.53 3.54 13.23
C LEU A 45 1.87 3.50 11.74
N TYR A 46 0.83 3.49 10.92
CA TYR A 46 0.90 3.37 9.47
C TYR A 46 0.14 4.52 8.84
N LYS A 47 0.71 5.11 7.80
CA LYS A 47 0.07 6.19 7.03
C LYS A 47 -0.44 5.63 5.71
N LEU A 48 -1.66 6.00 5.33
CA LEU A 48 -2.15 5.70 3.98
C LEU A 48 -1.21 6.33 2.94
N ASN A 49 -0.75 5.53 2.00
CA ASN A 49 0.05 6.03 0.91
C ASN A 49 -0.85 6.72 -0.11
N MET A 50 -0.87 8.05 -0.10
CA MET A 50 -1.66 8.85 -1.04
C MET A 50 -1.14 8.77 -2.48
N ASP A 51 0.08 8.28 -2.68
CA ASP A 51 0.63 8.01 -4.02
C ASP A 51 0.12 6.68 -4.61
N HIS A 52 -0.57 5.84 -3.82
CA HIS A 52 -1.20 4.60 -4.29
C HIS A 52 -2.37 4.87 -5.26
N GLY A 53 -2.86 6.12 -5.35
CA GLY A 53 -3.95 6.54 -6.23
C GLY A 53 -3.59 7.60 -7.26
N SER A 54 -2.33 8.09 -7.30
CA SER A 54 -1.89 8.98 -8.37
C SER A 54 -1.49 8.13 -9.58
N PHE A 55 -2.47 7.89 -10.46
CA PHE A 55 -2.26 7.39 -11.82
C PHE A 55 -1.28 8.25 -12.66
N GLU A 56 -0.71 9.34 -12.11
CA GLU A 56 0.22 10.22 -12.80
C GLU A 56 1.65 9.68 -12.97
N ASN A 57 2.01 8.53 -12.38
CA ASN A 57 3.35 7.97 -12.52
C ASN A 57 3.41 6.63 -13.26
N VAL A 58 2.46 6.36 -14.17
CA VAL A 58 2.72 5.42 -15.29
C VAL A 58 3.63 6.13 -16.30
N ARG A 59 4.86 6.45 -15.89
CA ARG A 59 5.94 6.59 -16.86
C ARG A 59 6.29 5.17 -17.27
N TYR A 60 5.73 4.76 -18.40
CA TYR A 60 6.25 3.65 -19.19
C TYR A 60 7.78 3.79 -19.26
N LYS A 61 8.51 2.94 -18.53
CA LYS A 61 9.94 2.72 -18.76
C LYS A 61 10.08 1.76 -19.93
N ASP A 62 9.60 2.16 -21.10
CA ASP A 62 9.83 1.43 -22.35
C ASP A 62 10.78 2.25 -23.24
N GLU A 63 11.92 2.66 -22.69
CA GLU A 63 13.03 3.22 -23.46
C GLU A 63 14.35 2.74 -22.87
N ASP A 64 14.63 1.42 -22.94
CA ASP A 64 16.03 0.97 -22.81
C ASP A 64 16.37 -0.40 -23.44
N THR A 65 15.78 -0.78 -24.58
CA THR A 65 16.29 -1.95 -25.34
C THR A 65 16.12 -1.84 -26.87
N ARG A 66 16.54 -0.74 -27.49
CA ARG A 66 16.99 -0.79 -28.91
C ARG A 66 18.17 0.15 -29.17
N ASN A 67 19.31 -0.19 -28.58
CA ASN A 67 20.57 -0.03 -29.28
C ASN A 67 21.25 -1.41 -29.33
N LYS A 68 20.98 -2.13 -30.41
CA LYS A 68 21.80 -3.27 -30.86
C LYS A 68 22.23 -2.95 -32.28
N ASN A 69 23.53 -2.64 -32.41
CA ASN A 69 24.40 -2.63 -33.59
C ASN A 69 23.91 -1.95 -34.87
#